data_AF-A0A2A2RCV0-F1
#
_entry.id   AF-A0A2A2RCV0-F1
#
_cell.length_a   1.000
_cell.length_b   1.000
_cell.length_c   1.000
_cell.angle_alpha   90.00
_cell.angle_beta   90.00
_cell.angle_gamma   90.00
#
_symmetry.space_group_name_H-M   'P 1'
#
loop_
_entity.id
_entity.type
_entity.pdbx_description
1 polymer ?
#
loop_
_entity_poly.entity_id
_entity_poly.type
_entity_poly.pdbx_seq_one_letter_code
_entity_poly.pdbx_strand_id
1 'polypeptide(L)'
;MLITEHWLGFPHRPRYPFPMTETEQQILQALHELEATAARCRTENPPPPLTPIFARLGELTAQLPPGSNHDLRHYLQRRSYEKARLWLEGVDPEKGTCRK
;
A
#
# COMPACT_ATOMS: atom_id res chain seq x y z
N MET A 1 -13.29 -27.56 26.14
CA MET A 1 -13.00 -26.47 25.19
C MET A 1 -11.74 -25.78 25.69
N LEU A 2 -10.60 -26.06 25.08
CA LEU A 2 -9.28 -25.59 25.53
C LEU A 2 -8.98 -24.21 24.92
N ILE A 3 -8.83 -23.19 25.79
CA ILE A 3 -7.73 -22.20 25.93
C ILE A 3 -7.14 -21.68 24.59
N THR A 4 -7.08 -20.37 24.28
CA THR A 4 -6.04 -19.46 24.80
C THR A 4 -6.38 -17.99 24.50
N GLU A 5 -6.24 -17.18 25.55
CA GLU A 5 -6.27 -15.72 25.60
C GLU A 5 -5.17 -15.07 24.74
N HIS A 6 -5.10 -13.73 24.81
CA HIS A 6 -3.86 -12.96 24.69
C HIS A 6 -3.50 -12.37 23.31
N TRP A 7 -4.16 -11.26 22.97
CA TRP A 7 -3.47 -10.15 22.31
C TRP A 7 -3.66 -8.88 23.14
N LEU A 8 -2.87 -8.82 24.21
CA LEU A 8 -2.55 -7.57 24.89
C LEU A 8 -1.87 -6.61 23.91
N GLY A 9 -2.39 -5.40 23.84
CA GLY A 9 -1.63 -4.15 23.63
C GLY A 9 -0.56 -4.15 22.53
N PHE A 10 -0.96 -3.86 21.30
CA PHE A 10 -0.14 -2.99 20.48
C PHE A 10 -0.65 -1.56 20.70
N PRO A 11 0.13 -0.65 21.30
CA PRO A 11 -0.14 0.76 21.10
C PRO A 11 0.07 0.97 19.60
N HIS A 12 -1.02 1.07 18.83
CA HIS A 12 -1.00 1.75 17.56
C HIS A 12 -0.56 3.18 17.88
N ARG A 13 0.74 3.41 17.98
CA ARG A 13 1.31 4.72 17.80
C ARG A 13 0.83 5.09 16.40
N PRO A 14 -0.06 6.08 16.24
CA PRO A 14 -0.47 6.47 14.90
C PRO A 14 0.83 6.92 14.22
N ARG A 15 1.33 6.09 13.31
CA ARG A 15 2.58 6.34 12.57
C ARG A 15 2.44 7.58 11.68
N TYR A 16 1.20 8.04 11.52
CA TYR A 16 0.77 9.34 11.04
C TYR A 16 0.17 10.17 12.18
N PRO A 17 0.83 11.25 12.64
CA PRO A 17 0.21 12.24 13.52
C PRO A 17 -0.79 13.17 12.78
N PHE A 18 -0.98 12.99 11.48
CA PHE A 18 -1.87 13.80 10.63
C PHE A 18 -2.80 12.91 9.81
N PRO A 19 -4.03 13.36 9.51
CA PRO A 19 -4.91 12.66 8.58
C PRO A 19 -4.21 12.52 7.22
N MET A 20 -4.26 11.32 6.66
CA MET A 20 -3.74 10.97 5.34
C MET A 20 -4.24 11.98 4.30
N THR A 21 -3.32 12.55 3.52
CA THR A 21 -3.66 13.53 2.48
C THR A 21 -4.48 12.89 1.36
N GLU A 22 -5.22 13.69 0.61
CA GLU A 22 -6.01 13.20 -0.53
C GLU A 22 -5.13 12.45 -1.55
N THR A 23 -3.93 12.95 -1.83
CA THR A 23 -2.97 12.28 -2.71
C THR A 23 -2.56 10.90 -2.17
N GLU A 24 -2.26 10.79 -0.88
CA GLU A 24 -1.89 9.51 -0.27
C GLU A 24 -3.06 8.51 -0.29
N GLN A 25 -4.29 8.97 -0.06
CA GLN A 25 -5.50 8.14 -0.18
C GLN A 25 -5.69 7.64 -1.61
N GLN A 26 -5.48 8.51 -2.60
CA GLN A 26 -5.53 8.13 -4.02
C GLN A 26 -4.44 7.12 -4.38
N ILE A 27 -3.22 7.25 -3.82
CA ILE A 27 -2.15 6.27 -4.00
C ILE A 27 -2.58 4.94 -3.41
N LEU A 28 -3.09 4.91 -2.17
CA LEU A 28 -3.54 3.67 -1.53
C LEU A 28 -4.64 2.99 -2.36
N GLN A 29 -5.61 3.74 -2.85
CA GLN A 29 -6.65 3.22 -3.72
C GLN A 29 -6.08 2.62 -5.01
N ALA A 30 -5.13 3.30 -5.66
CA ALA A 30 -4.48 2.80 -6.87
C ALA A 30 -3.62 1.54 -6.61
N LEU A 31 -3.02 1.42 -5.41
CA LEU A 31 -2.29 0.21 -5.00
C LEU A 31 -3.24 -0.99 -4.81
N HIS A 32 -4.42 -0.78 -4.23
CA HIS A 32 -5.45 -1.83 -4.15
C HIS A 32 -5.99 -2.21 -5.52
N GLU A 33 -6.22 -1.23 -6.40
CA GLU A 33 -6.65 -1.47 -7.78
C GLU A 33 -5.62 -2.30 -8.56
N LEU A 34 -4.32 -2.02 -8.36
CA LEU A 34 -3.23 -2.79 -8.94
C LEU A 34 -3.27 -4.25 -8.50
N GLU A 35 -3.42 -4.52 -7.20
CA GLU A 35 -3.48 -5.88 -6.66
C GLU A 35 -4.72 -6.63 -7.18
N ALA A 36 -5.89 -5.99 -7.14
CA ALA A 36 -7.13 -6.57 -7.62
C ALA A 36 -7.05 -6.89 -9.12
N THR A 37 -6.52 -5.97 -9.92
CA THR A 37 -6.35 -6.16 -11.36
C THR A 37 -5.32 -7.25 -11.66
N ALA A 38 -4.21 -7.31 -10.91
CA ALA A 38 -3.22 -8.38 -11.03
C ALA A 38 -3.80 -9.76 -10.65
N ALA A 39 -4.70 -9.83 -9.67
CA ALA A 39 -5.44 -11.06 -9.36
C ALA A 39 -6.38 -11.45 -10.51
N ARG A 40 -7.05 -10.47 -11.13
CA ARG A 40 -7.92 -10.68 -12.30
C ARG A 40 -7.14 -11.12 -13.54
N CYS A 41 -5.92 -10.63 -13.78
CA CYS A 41 -5.06 -11.12 -14.87
C CYS A 41 -4.77 -12.62 -14.81
N ARG A 42 -4.82 -13.25 -13.62
CA ARG A 42 -4.64 -14.70 -13.47
C ARG A 42 -5.91 -15.51 -13.76
N THR A 43 -7.07 -14.86 -13.79
CA THR A 43 -8.39 -15.52 -13.87
C THR A 43 -9.17 -15.15 -15.12
N GLU A 44 -8.96 -13.96 -15.69
CA GLU A 44 -9.66 -13.43 -16.85
C GLU A 44 -8.83 -13.54 -18.15
N ASN A 45 -9.51 -13.77 -19.27
CA ASN A 45 -8.94 -13.79 -20.60
C ASN A 45 -9.87 -13.02 -21.59
N PRO A 46 -9.43 -11.91 -22.20
CA PRO A 46 -8.09 -11.32 -22.10
C PRO A 46 -7.83 -10.65 -20.74
N PRO A 47 -6.57 -10.66 -20.26
CA PRO A 47 -6.21 -10.05 -18.99
C PRO A 47 -6.38 -8.52 -19.06
N PRO A 48 -6.89 -7.88 -17.98
CA PRO A 48 -7.01 -6.43 -17.92
C PRO A 48 -5.63 -5.73 -17.95
N PRO A 49 -5.51 -4.54 -18.57
CA PRO A 49 -4.24 -3.84 -18.67
C PRO A 49 -3.85 -3.18 -17.34
N LEU A 50 -2.63 -3.48 -16.86
CA LEU A 50 -2.04 -2.85 -15.65
C LEU A 50 -1.34 -1.52 -15.95
N THR A 51 -1.04 -1.25 -17.23
CA THR A 51 -0.35 -0.03 -17.69
C THR A 51 -1.00 1.29 -17.23
N PRO A 52 -2.34 1.50 -17.30
CA PRO A 52 -2.95 2.74 -16.82
C PRO A 52 -2.77 2.93 -15.30
N ILE A 53 -2.75 1.84 -14.54
CA ILE A 53 -2.59 1.89 -13.07
C ILE A 53 -1.18 2.36 -12.71
N PHE A 54 -0.15 1.85 -13.40
CA PHE A 54 1.22 2.31 -13.19
C PHE A 54 1.43 3.77 -13.58
N ALA A 55 0.81 4.22 -14.68
CA ALA A 55 0.85 5.62 -15.09
C ALA A 55 0.27 6.53 -14.01
N ARG A 56 -0.94 6.19 -13.53
CA ARG A 56 -1.63 6.91 -12.44
C ARG A 56 -0.80 6.94 -11.16
N LEU A 57 -0.21 5.82 -10.75
CA LEU A 57 0.69 5.76 -9.59
C LEU A 57 1.90 6.68 -9.75
N GLY A 58 2.48 6.77 -10.95
CA GLY A 58 3.58 7.68 -11.25
C GLY A 58 3.19 9.14 -11.09
N GLU A 59 2.04 9.54 -11.64
CA GLU A 59 1.51 10.91 -11.53
C GLU A 59 1.18 11.28 -10.08
N LEU A 60 0.57 10.37 -9.33
CA LEU A 60 0.26 10.58 -7.91
C LEU A 60 1.53 10.67 -7.06
N THR A 61 2.54 9.85 -7.36
CA THR A 61 3.84 9.90 -6.67
C THR A 61 4.56 11.22 -6.94
N ALA A 62 4.42 11.80 -8.14
CA ALA A 62 4.96 13.12 -8.47
C ALA A 62 4.24 14.26 -7.74
N GLN A 63 2.94 14.08 -7.44
CA GLN A 63 2.11 15.03 -6.71
C GLN A 63 2.22 14.90 -5.18
N LEU A 64 3.03 13.96 -4.67
CA LEU A 64 3.21 13.81 -3.23
C LEU A 64 3.76 15.11 -2.62
N PRO A 65 3.13 15.63 -1.56
CA PRO A 65 3.61 16.84 -0.91
C PRO A 65 5.05 16.64 -0.39
N PRO A 66 5.89 17.68 -0.38
CA PRO A 66 7.28 17.58 0.08
C PRO A 66 7.43 17.17 1.55
N GLY A 67 6.37 17.33 2.36
CA GLY A 67 6.29 16.82 3.73
C GLY A 67 5.88 15.34 3.85
N SER A 68 5.66 14.63 2.75
CA SER A 68 5.35 13.20 2.76
C SER A 68 6.52 12.40 3.30
N ASN A 69 6.21 11.30 3.98
CA ASN A 69 7.20 10.46 4.62
C ASN A 69 8.25 9.93 3.61
N HIS A 70 9.53 9.98 3.98
CA HIS A 70 10.63 9.51 3.16
C HIS A 70 10.51 8.01 2.81
N ASP A 71 10.06 7.17 3.75
CA ASP A 71 9.89 5.74 3.53
C ASP A 71 8.83 5.45 2.46
N LEU A 72 7.69 6.15 2.49
CA LEU A 72 6.64 6.03 1.49
C LEU A 72 7.17 6.39 0.09
N ARG A 73 7.87 7.53 -0.03
CA ARG A 73 8.47 7.96 -1.31
C ARG A 73 9.49 6.93 -1.80
N HIS A 74 10.31 6.38 -0.90
CA HIS A 74 11.27 5.34 -1.22
C HIS A 74 10.60 4.07 -1.76
N TYR A 75 9.53 3.59 -1.12
CA TYR A 75 8.80 2.42 -1.59
C TYR A 75 8.18 2.63 -2.97
N LEU A 76 7.55 3.78 -3.20
CA LEU A 76 6.94 4.11 -4.49
C LEU A 76 7.99 4.24 -5.60
N GLN A 77 9.12 4.90 -5.34
CA GLN A 77 10.22 5.05 -6.30
C GLN A 77 10.86 3.71 -6.67
N ARG A 78 11.00 2.80 -5.70
CA ARG A 78 11.52 1.44 -5.92
C ARG A 78 10.48 0.46 -6.46
N ARG A 79 9.26 0.94 -6.78
CA ARG A 79 8.14 0.12 -7.24
C ARG A 79 7.78 -1.00 -6.25
N SER A 80 8.05 -0.79 -4.96
CA SER A 80 7.69 -1.68 -3.88
C SER A 80 6.26 -1.37 -3.41
N TYR A 81 5.30 -1.62 -4.30
CA TYR A 81 3.89 -1.26 -4.13
C TYR A 81 3.24 -1.91 -2.90
N GLU A 82 3.61 -3.17 -2.61
CA GLU A 82 3.12 -3.88 -1.42
C GLU A 82 3.58 -3.19 -0.12
N LYS A 83 4.87 -2.82 -0.02
CA LYS A 83 5.40 -2.10 1.15
C LYS A 83 4.79 -0.70 1.27
N ALA A 84 4.60 0.00 0.17
CA ALA A 84 3.92 1.28 0.15
C ALA A 84 2.49 1.17 0.70
N ARG A 85 1.76 0.11 0.32
CA ARG A 85 0.41 -0.16 0.81
C ARG A 85 0.40 -0.40 2.31
N LEU A 86 1.23 -1.34 2.78
CA LEU A 86 1.34 -1.66 4.21
C LEU A 86 1.68 -0.41 5.03
N TRP A 87 2.61 0.40 4.54
CA TRP A 87 2.98 1.65 5.17
C TRP A 87 1.81 2.62 5.30
N LEU A 88 1.03 2.79 4.23
CA LEU A 88 -0.15 3.65 4.19
C LEU A 88 -1.30 3.11 5.06
N GLU A 89 -1.43 1.79 5.18
CA GLU A 89 -2.38 1.11 6.07
C GLU A 89 -1.94 1.16 7.55
N GLY A 90 -0.75 1.69 7.84
CA GLY A 90 -0.18 1.71 9.19
C GLY A 90 0.27 0.33 9.68
N VAL A 91 0.37 -0.64 8.78
CA VAL A 91 0.93 -1.97 9.03
C VAL A 91 2.44 -1.88 8.85
N ASP A 92 3.18 -2.66 9.64
CA ASP A 92 4.62 -2.70 9.51
C ASP A 92 5.03 -3.26 8.13
N PRO A 93 5.80 -2.53 7.31
CA PRO A 93 6.15 -2.94 5.95
C PRO A 93 7.10 -4.14 5.92
N GLU A 94 7.74 -4.49 7.05
CA GLU A 94 8.58 -5.69 7.19
C GLU A 94 7.72 -6.92 7.56
N LYS A 95 6.46 -6.74 7.96
CA LYS A 95 5.45 -7.80 8.02
C LYS A 95 4.88 -8.15 6.65
N GLY A 96 5.22 -7.39 5.61
CA GLY A 96 4.83 -7.68 4.24
C GLY A 96 5.25 -9.07 3.85
N THR A 97 4.27 -9.92 3.62
CA THR A 97 4.47 -11.28 3.15
C THR A 97 4.96 -11.21 1.70
N CYS A 98 6.27 -11.01 1.52
CA CYS A 98 6.97 -11.47 0.34
C CYS A 98 6.66 -12.98 0.20
N ARG A 99 5.60 -13.33 -0.53
CA ARG A 99 5.39 -14.70 -0.99
C ARG A 99 6.50 -14.96 -2.00
N LYS A 100 7.51 -15.67 -1.51
CA LYS A 100 8.65 -16.17 -2.26
C LYS A 100 8.20 -17.17 -3.32
#